data_AF-A0A1I5CUD3-F1
#
_entry.id   AF-A0A1I5CUD3-F1
#
_cell.length_a   1.000
_cell.length_b   1.000
_cell.length_c   1.000
_cell.angle_alpha   90.00
_cell.angle_beta   90.00
_cell.angle_gamma   90.00
#
_symmetry.space_group_name_H-M   'P 1'
#
loop_
_entity.id
_entity.type
_entity.pdbx_description
1 polymer ?
#
loop_
_entity_poly.entity_id
_entity_poly.type
_entity_poly.pdbx_seq_one_letter_code
_entity_poly.pdbx_strand_id
1 'polypeptide(L)'
;MGAVTDGTTTWHGSADVLAHERPLPGARAIHALPGFDENLLGYADRSAALAAGYSQLIVPGNNGMFKATVVAGGRVVGTWTRTEKPSSIQVKAESFENLTKSHEAGLARAIARYGRFKQKRAELRVSNGSGPASR
;
A
#
# COMPACT_ATOMS: atom_id res chain seq x y z
N MET A 1 16.66 11.76 18.12
CA MET A 1 15.89 12.06 19.36
C MET A 1 14.87 10.95 19.57
N GLY A 2 14.57 10.59 20.82
CA GLY A 2 13.55 9.60 21.15
C GLY A 2 12.23 10.27 21.49
N ALA A 3 11.10 9.74 21.02
CA ALA A 3 9.76 10.17 21.43
C ALA A 3 8.81 8.98 21.49
N VAL A 4 7.84 9.06 22.40
CA VAL A 4 6.81 8.03 22.56
C VAL A 4 5.67 8.32 21.60
N THR A 5 5.39 7.38 20.71
CA THR A 5 4.22 7.39 19.80
C THR A 5 3.42 6.12 20.06
N ASP A 6 2.14 6.24 20.38
CA ASP A 6 1.24 5.11 20.66
C ASP A 6 1.81 4.09 21.67
N GLY A 7 2.49 4.58 22.70
CA GLY A 7 3.11 3.75 23.75
C GLY A 7 4.43 3.09 23.36
N THR A 8 4.94 3.34 22.14
CA THR A 8 6.22 2.82 21.66
C THR A 8 7.26 3.94 21.56
N THR A 9 8.46 3.71 22.11
CA THR A 9 9.58 4.64 21.96
C THR A 9 10.16 4.53 20.56
N THR A 10 10.06 5.60 19.78
CA THR A 10 10.60 5.71 18.42
C THR A 10 11.79 6.66 18.41
N TRP A 11 12.74 6.41 17.52
CA TRP A 11 13.91 7.27 17.31
C TRP A 11 13.84 7.94 15.95
N HIS A 12 14.01 9.25 15.89
CA HIS A 12 13.92 10.07 14.67
C HIS A 12 15.08 11.07 14.58
N GLY A 13 15.42 11.46 13.35
CA GLY A 13 16.57 12.31 13.05
C GLY A 13 16.46 13.73 13.62
N SER A 14 15.27 14.34 13.61
CA SER A 14 15.00 15.63 14.24
C SER A 14 13.60 15.67 14.85
N ALA A 15 13.39 16.50 15.87
CA ALA A 15 12.10 16.71 16.51
C ALA A 15 11.06 17.29 15.54
N ASP A 16 11.51 18.10 14.57
CA ASP A 16 10.65 18.74 13.57
C ASP A 16 9.92 17.74 12.66
N VAL A 17 10.46 16.52 12.48
CA VAL A 17 9.78 15.46 11.71
C VAL A 17 8.43 15.11 12.33
N LEU A 18 8.31 15.18 13.66
CA LEU A 18 7.06 14.88 14.37
C LEU A 18 6.20 16.13 14.62
N ALA A 19 6.76 17.34 14.51
CA ALA A 19 6.09 18.60 14.81
C ALA A 19 5.23 19.14 13.65
N HIS A 20 4.60 18.26 12.86
CA HIS A 20 3.77 18.68 11.73
C HIS A 20 2.31 18.91 12.14
N GLU A 21 1.90 20.18 12.25
CA GLU A 21 0.49 20.55 12.50
C GLU A 21 -0.43 20.30 11.29
N ARG A 22 0.17 20.12 10.11
CA ARG A 22 -0.54 19.85 8.86
C ARG A 22 -0.18 18.46 8.33
N PRO A 23 -1.12 17.76 7.67
CA PRO A 23 -0.80 16.50 7.01
C PRO A 23 0.36 16.67 6.03
N LEU A 24 1.34 15.79 6.13
CA LEU A 24 2.46 15.74 5.20
C LEU A 24 1.95 15.62 3.75
N PRO A 25 2.69 16.13 2.75
CA PRO A 25 2.27 16.04 1.34
C PRO A 25 1.91 14.60 0.91
N GLY A 26 2.62 13.60 1.43
CA GLY A 26 2.39 12.18 1.17
C GLY A 26 1.17 11.56 1.85
N ALA A 27 0.55 12.23 2.83
CA ALA A 27 -0.56 11.66 3.62
C ALA A 27 -1.81 11.36 2.75
N ARG A 28 -1.93 12.00 1.59
CA ARG A 28 -3.02 11.80 0.62
C ARG A 28 -2.60 10.95 -0.59
N ALA A 29 -1.36 10.47 -0.61
CA ALA A 29 -0.83 9.72 -1.73
C ALA A 29 -1.38 8.30 -1.77
N ILE A 30 -1.47 7.75 -2.98
CA ILE A 30 -1.77 6.34 -3.20
C ILE A 30 -0.75 5.73 -4.18
N HIS A 31 -0.27 4.54 -3.83
CA HIS A 31 0.78 3.83 -4.55
C HIS A 31 0.35 2.38 -4.84
N ALA A 32 0.77 1.87 -6.01
CA ALA A 32 0.77 0.45 -6.32
C ALA A 32 2.22 -0.04 -6.23
N LEU A 33 2.60 -0.58 -5.08
CA LEU A 33 3.96 -1.02 -4.79
C LEU A 33 4.15 -2.48 -5.21
N PRO A 34 5.32 -2.86 -5.74
CA PRO A 34 5.61 -4.25 -6.09
C PRO A 34 5.62 -5.16 -4.86
N GLY A 35 5.64 -6.47 -5.09
CA GLY A 35 5.97 -7.41 -4.01
C GLY A 35 7.38 -7.14 -3.51
N PHE A 36 7.62 -7.42 -2.23
CA PHE A 36 8.90 -7.14 -1.54
C PHE A 36 9.32 -5.67 -1.49
N ASP A 37 8.38 -4.74 -1.53
CA ASP A 37 8.70 -3.32 -1.34
C ASP A 37 9.10 -3.02 0.13
N GLU A 38 10.05 -2.12 0.31
CA GLU A 38 10.62 -1.73 1.62
C GLU A 38 9.57 -1.16 2.57
N ASN A 39 8.45 -0.61 2.07
CA ASN A 39 7.38 -0.11 2.93
C ASN A 39 6.87 -1.15 3.95
N LEU A 40 6.95 -2.44 3.63
CA LEU A 40 6.64 -3.54 4.57
C LEU A 40 7.85 -4.31 5.08
N LEU A 41 8.97 -4.27 4.38
CA LEU A 41 10.17 -5.04 4.74
C LEU A 41 11.15 -4.26 5.63
N GLY A 42 11.09 -2.92 5.61
CA GLY A 42 12.03 -2.06 6.30
C GLY A 42 11.94 -2.11 7.83
N TYR A 43 10.83 -2.62 8.37
CA TYR A 43 10.61 -2.73 9.81
C TYR A 43 10.10 -4.12 10.20
N ALA A 44 10.65 -4.65 11.30
CA ALA A 44 10.20 -5.91 11.87
C ALA A 44 8.76 -5.80 12.41
N ASP A 45 8.46 -4.70 13.11
CA ASP A 45 7.09 -4.31 13.43
C ASP A 45 6.46 -3.59 12.23
N ARG A 46 5.33 -4.12 11.76
CA ARG A 46 4.58 -3.61 10.60
C ARG A 46 3.26 -2.95 10.98
N SER A 47 2.94 -2.86 12.27
CA SER A 47 1.65 -2.37 12.78
C SER A 47 1.26 -0.99 12.25
N ALA A 48 2.24 -0.11 12.03
CA ALA A 48 2.02 1.20 11.42
C ALA A 48 1.55 1.12 9.95
N ALA A 49 2.11 0.19 9.18
CA ALA A 49 1.87 0.05 7.74
C ALA A 49 0.74 -0.95 7.40
N LEU A 50 0.49 -1.96 8.23
CA LEU A 50 -0.45 -3.05 7.94
C LEU A 50 -1.21 -3.45 9.21
N ALA A 51 -2.54 -3.35 9.15
CA ALA A 51 -3.38 -3.84 10.24
C ALA A 51 -3.28 -5.38 10.34
N ALA A 52 -3.15 -5.88 11.56
CA ALA A 52 -2.82 -7.28 11.85
C ALA A 52 -3.75 -8.30 11.17
N GLY A 53 -5.05 -7.99 11.09
CA GLY A 53 -6.07 -8.85 10.46
C GLY A 53 -5.84 -9.11 8.96
N TYR A 54 -5.06 -8.29 8.27
CA TYR A 54 -4.79 -8.42 6.83
C TYR A 54 -3.44 -9.09 6.53
N SER A 55 -2.65 -9.46 7.54
CA SER A 55 -1.31 -10.04 7.38
C SER A 55 -1.28 -11.25 6.42
N GLN A 56 -2.24 -12.18 6.57
CA GLN A 56 -2.34 -13.38 5.73
C GLN A 56 -2.73 -13.08 4.27
N LEU A 57 -3.34 -11.93 3.99
CA LEU A 57 -3.62 -11.52 2.62
C LEU A 57 -2.35 -11.05 1.90
N ILE A 58 -1.36 -10.55 2.65
CA ILE A 58 -0.08 -10.03 2.15
C ILE A 58 1.02 -11.09 2.10
N VAL A 59 1.16 -11.89 3.16
CA VAL A 59 2.15 -12.96 3.30
C VAL A 59 1.45 -14.28 3.63
N PRO A 60 0.80 -14.92 2.63
CA PRO A 60 0.02 -16.13 2.88
C PRO A 60 0.90 -17.24 3.44
N GLY A 61 0.47 -17.83 4.56
CA GLY A 61 1.20 -18.94 5.19
C GLY A 61 2.58 -18.58 5.73
N ASN A 62 2.90 -17.29 5.83
CA ASN A 62 4.19 -16.79 6.33
C ASN A 62 5.43 -17.41 5.63
N ASN A 63 5.30 -17.78 4.35
CA ASN A 63 6.34 -18.48 3.59
C ASN A 63 7.44 -17.55 3.03
N GLY A 64 7.48 -16.29 3.48
CA GLY A 64 8.43 -15.28 3.00
C GLY A 64 8.05 -14.59 1.68
N MET A 65 6.94 -14.94 1.02
CA MET A 65 6.49 -14.29 -0.21
C MET A 65 5.57 -13.10 0.10
N PHE A 66 6.03 -11.87 -0.19
CA PHE A 66 5.25 -10.65 -0.04
C PHE A 66 4.53 -10.26 -1.32
N LYS A 67 3.19 -10.23 -1.29
CA LYS A 67 2.39 -9.75 -2.42
C LYS A 67 2.59 -8.26 -2.68
N ALA A 68 2.32 -7.85 -3.93
CA ALA A 68 2.27 -6.46 -4.32
C ALA A 68 1.08 -5.74 -3.65
N THR A 69 1.30 -4.52 -3.18
CA THR A 69 0.37 -3.82 -2.28
C THR A 69 -0.18 -2.54 -2.87
N VAL A 70 -1.40 -2.19 -2.48
CA VAL A 70 -1.96 -0.85 -2.65
C VAL A 70 -1.78 -0.11 -1.34
N VAL A 71 -1.10 1.03 -1.36
CA VAL A 71 -0.77 1.81 -0.16
C VAL A 71 -1.38 3.19 -0.26
N ALA A 72 -2.21 3.58 0.72
CA ALA A 72 -2.80 4.90 0.85
C ALA A 72 -2.30 5.58 2.13
N GLY A 73 -1.70 6.76 2.01
CA GLY A 73 -1.17 7.52 3.16
C GLY A 73 -0.17 6.73 4.01
N GLY A 74 0.61 5.81 3.41
CA GLY A 74 1.57 4.94 4.10
C GLY A 74 0.98 3.62 4.64
N ARG A 75 -0.35 3.43 4.59
CA ARG A 75 -1.01 2.21 5.04
C ARG A 75 -1.39 1.31 3.88
N VAL A 76 -1.16 0.01 4.02
CA VAL A 76 -1.60 -1.01 3.07
C VAL A 76 -3.11 -1.17 3.16
N VAL A 77 -3.79 -0.89 2.05
CA VAL A 77 -5.26 -0.93 1.93
C VAL A 77 -5.73 -1.97 0.92
N GLY A 78 -4.82 -2.77 0.39
CA GLY A 78 -5.15 -3.83 -0.57
C GLY A 78 -3.93 -4.49 -1.18
N THR A 79 -4.20 -5.43 -2.07
CA THR A 79 -3.19 -6.04 -2.94
C THR A 79 -3.50 -5.75 -4.40
N TRP A 80 -2.51 -5.96 -5.26
CA TRP A 80 -2.78 -5.98 -6.69
C TRP A 80 -1.99 -7.07 -7.39
N THR A 81 -2.52 -7.51 -8.53
CA THR A 81 -1.86 -8.44 -9.44
C THR A 81 -1.86 -7.86 -10.84
N ARG A 82 -0.98 -8.39 -11.70
CA ARG A 82 -0.95 -8.04 -13.11
C ARG A 82 -0.86 -9.26 -14.00
N THR A 83 -1.48 -9.15 -15.17
CA THR A 83 -1.28 -10.06 -16.29
C THR A 83 -0.79 -9.25 -17.47
N GLU A 84 0.44 -9.51 -17.90
CA GLU A 84 1.03 -8.85 -19.06
C GLU A 84 0.61 -9.58 -20.35
N LYS A 85 0.10 -8.83 -21.31
CA LYS A 85 -0.19 -9.25 -22.69
C LYS A 85 0.77 -8.53 -23.65
N PRO A 86 0.79 -8.87 -24.95
CA PRO A 86 1.69 -8.21 -25.91
C PRO A 86 1.54 -6.68 -25.94
N SER A 87 0.30 -6.16 -26.00
CA SER A 87 0.03 -4.71 -26.12
C SER A 87 -0.62 -4.07 -24.88
N SER A 88 -0.97 -4.88 -23.87
CA SER A 88 -1.70 -4.39 -22.70
C SER A 88 -1.23 -5.04 -21.39
N ILE A 89 -1.50 -4.40 -20.27
CA ILE A 89 -1.35 -4.95 -18.92
C ILE A 89 -2.70 -4.87 -18.24
N GLN A 90 -3.21 -6.03 -17.83
CA GLN A 90 -4.43 -6.08 -17.02
C GLN A 90 -4.01 -6.07 -15.56
N VAL A 91 -4.51 -5.11 -14.80
CA VAL A 91 -4.25 -4.97 -13.36
C VAL A 91 -5.54 -5.19 -12.60
N LYS A 92 -5.49 -6.07 -11.60
CA LYS A 92 -6.58 -6.27 -10.63
C LYS A 92 -6.10 -5.78 -9.28
N ALA A 93 -6.84 -4.86 -8.68
CA ALA A 93 -6.62 -4.41 -7.31
C ALA A 93 -7.76 -4.95 -6.43
N GLU A 94 -7.38 -5.59 -5.34
CA GLU A 94 -8.28 -6.11 -4.32
C GLU A 94 -8.09 -5.27 -3.06
N SER A 95 -9.03 -4.35 -2.82
CA SER A 95 -9.00 -3.49 -1.63
C SER A 95 -9.60 -4.20 -0.43
N PHE A 96 -9.02 -3.96 0.74
CA PHE A 96 -9.46 -4.50 2.02
C PHE A 96 -10.68 -3.78 2.59
N GLU A 97 -10.83 -2.52 2.17
CA GLU A 97 -11.90 -1.60 2.54
C GLU A 97 -12.33 -0.83 1.29
N ASN A 98 -13.43 -0.08 1.39
CA ASN A 98 -13.88 0.78 0.30
C ASN A 98 -12.85 1.89 0.02
N LEU A 99 -12.34 1.94 -1.20
CA LEU A 99 -11.52 3.07 -1.64
C LEU A 99 -12.41 4.29 -1.89
N THR A 100 -11.93 5.47 -1.49
CA THR A 100 -12.55 6.73 -1.89
C THR A 100 -12.40 6.95 -3.41
N LYS A 101 -13.23 7.80 -4.00
CA LYS A 101 -13.09 8.17 -5.42
C LYS A 101 -11.73 8.80 -5.74
N SER A 102 -11.16 9.54 -4.79
CA SER A 102 -9.80 10.09 -4.93
C SER A 102 -8.74 8.98 -4.97
N HIS A 103 -8.87 7.97 -4.11
CA HIS A 103 -7.99 6.80 -4.11
C HIS A 103 -8.10 6.01 -5.42
N GLU A 104 -9.31 5.70 -5.88
CA GLU A 104 -9.53 5.02 -7.15
C GLU A 104 -8.87 5.77 -8.32
N ALA A 105 -9.09 7.09 -8.41
CA ALA A 105 -8.49 7.92 -9.45
C ALA A 105 -6.95 7.97 -9.34
N GLY A 106 -6.41 8.06 -8.13
CA GLY A 106 -4.97 8.04 -7.89
C GLY A 106 -4.32 6.71 -8.27
N LEU A 107 -4.96 5.60 -7.93
CA LEU A 107 -4.53 4.26 -8.30
C LEU A 107 -4.56 4.07 -9.81
N ALA A 108 -5.62 4.53 -10.49
CA ALA A 108 -5.69 4.51 -11.95
C ALA A 108 -4.54 5.29 -12.59
N ARG A 109 -4.18 6.47 -12.06
CA ARG A 109 -3.01 7.23 -12.51
C ARG A 109 -1.70 6.48 -12.28
N ALA A 110 -1.55 5.79 -11.14
CA ALA A 110 -0.37 4.98 -10.85
C ALA A 110 -0.22 3.81 -11.83
N ILE A 111 -1.30 3.09 -12.12
CA ILE A 111 -1.31 2.00 -13.09
C ILE A 111 -1.05 2.50 -14.52
N ALA A 112 -1.59 3.66 -14.90
CA ALA A 112 -1.27 4.29 -16.19
C ALA A 112 0.22 4.66 -16.30
N ARG A 113 0.86 5.15 -15.23
CA ARG A 113 2.32 5.37 -15.20
C ARG A 113 3.09 4.08 -15.41
N TYR A 114 2.68 3.01 -14.75
CA TYR A 114 3.28 1.68 -14.90
C TYR A 114 3.15 1.16 -16.35
N GLY A 115 1.97 1.32 -16.97
CA GLY A 115 1.76 1.01 -18.38
C GLY A 115 2.70 1.78 -19.31
N ARG A 116 2.83 3.10 -19.11
CA ARG A 116 3.78 3.92 -19.89
C ARG A 116 5.22 3.45 -19.74
N PHE A 117 5.65 3.15 -18.52
CA PHE A 117 6.98 2.59 -18.26
C PHE A 117 7.20 1.27 -19.02
N LYS A 118 6.19 0.42 -19.09
CA LYS A 118 6.20 -0.84 -19.85
C LYS A 118 5.89 -0.68 -21.33
N GLN A 119 5.67 0.54 -21.83
CA GLN A 119 5.23 0.84 -23.20
C GLN A 119 3.98 0.05 -23.63
N LYS A 120 3.04 -0.17 -22.69
CA LYS A 120 1.79 -0.91 -22.90
C LYS A 120 0.60 -0.13 -22.34
N ARG A 121 -0.59 -0.36 -22.88
CA ARG A 121 -1.84 0.15 -22.28
C ARG A 121 -2.14 -0.63 -21.00
N ALA A 122 -2.21 0.05 -19.86
CA ALA A 122 -2.57 -0.60 -18.59
C ALA A 122 -4.03 -0.33 -18.22
N GLU A 123 -4.75 -1.38 -17.84
CA GLU A 123 -6.17 -1.35 -17.51
C GLU A 123 -6.37 -1.82 -16.07
N LEU A 124 -6.93 -0.95 -15.23
CA LEU A 124 -7.20 -1.24 -13.84
C LEU A 124 -8.64 -1.72 -13.66
N ARG A 125 -8.82 -2.80 -12.89
CA ARG A 125 -10.08 -3.17 -12.25
C ARG A 125 -9.89 -3.16 -10.74
N VAL A 126 -10.76 -2.47 -10.03
CA VAL A 126 -10.80 -2.45 -8.57
C VAL A 126 -11.98 -3.30 -8.11
N SER A 127 -11.75 -4.17 -7.14
CA SER A 127 -12.77 -4.91 -6.43
C SER A 127 -12.51 -4.84 -4.93
N ASN A 128 -13.57 -4.82 -4.14
CA ASN A 128 -13.41 -5.01 -2.70
C ASN A 128 -13.28 -6.51 -2.41
N GLY A 129 -12.19 -6.89 -1.75
CA GLY A 129 -12.09 -8.20 -1.10
C GLY A 129 -12.90 -8.20 0.19
N SER A 130 -13.48 -9.34 0.54
CA SER A 130 -14.07 -9.54 1.87
C SER A 130 -12.96 -9.33 2.91
N GLY A 131 -13.09 -8.30 3.76
CA GLY A 131 -12.19 -8.14 4.90
C GLY A 131 -12.23 -9.38 5.81
N PRO A 132 -11.22 -9.60 6.68
CA PRO A 132 -11.33 -10.60 7.72
C PRO A 132 -12.61 -10.29 8.51
N ALA A 133 -13.41 -11.32 8.79
CA ALA A 133 -14.60 -11.15 9.62
C ALA A 133 -14.21 -10.41 10.89
N SER A 134 -14.89 -9.29 11.17
CA SER A 134 -14.75 -8.55 12.41
C SER A 134 -14.89 -9.54 13.58
N ARG A 135 -13.83 -9.68 14.38
CA ARG A 135 -13.92 -10.24 15.72
C ARG A 135 -13.96 -9.09 16.71
#